data_AF-A0A7C1KEV8-F1
#
_entry.id   AF-A0A7C1KEV8-F1
#
_cell.length_a   1.000
_cell.length_b   1.000
_cell.length_c   1.000
_cell.angle_alpha   90.00
_cell.angle_beta   90.00
_cell.angle_gamma   90.00
#
_symmetry.space_group_name_H-M   'P 1'
#
loop_
_entity.id
_entity.type
_entity.pdbx_description
1 polymer ?
#
loop_
_entity_poly.entity_id
_entity_poly.type
_entity_poly.pdbx_seq_one_letter_code
_entity_poly.pdbx_strand_id
1 'polypeptide(L)'
;MMEERQEAAPLAAGSTGTLAERVVRQMGLSASAQAVFGSPVTAHGRTVIPVARVYFMYGAGMGPELAGRSVERPPEGRLAPALSSGGGGGGMGIARPAGYIEMGPEGTRFVPATRDWRGTLALAAFVAAVLALLRLGKE
;
A
#
# COMPACT_ATOMS: atom_id res chain seq x y z
N MET A 1 6.64 6.46 71.61
CA MET A 1 6.24 7.57 70.73
C MET A 1 6.76 7.22 69.34
N MET A 2 5.83 6.90 68.44
CA MET A 2 5.98 6.73 66.98
C MET A 2 6.96 5.65 66.49
N GLU A 3 6.49 4.40 66.45
CA GLU A 3 6.95 3.42 65.45
C GLU A 3 6.42 3.86 64.09
N GLU A 4 7.35 4.18 63.20
CA GLU A 4 7.14 4.51 61.80
C GLU A 4 6.49 3.30 61.13
N ARG A 5 5.17 3.37 60.91
CA ARG A 5 4.45 2.42 60.07
C ARG A 5 5.02 2.52 58.67
N GLN A 6 5.89 1.57 58.34
CA GLN A 6 6.31 1.30 56.99
C GLN A 6 5.10 0.77 56.21
N GLU A 7 4.29 1.70 55.71
CA GLU A 7 3.20 1.43 54.79
C GLU A 7 3.84 1.10 53.43
N ALA A 8 3.78 -0.18 53.06
CA ALA A 8 4.19 -0.66 51.76
C ALA A 8 3.35 0.02 50.68
N ALA A 9 3.97 0.96 49.95
CA ALA A 9 3.37 1.55 48.77
C ALA A 9 3.03 0.44 47.77
N PRO A 10 1.78 0.33 47.28
CA PRO A 10 1.44 -0.62 46.25
C PRO A 10 2.17 -0.22 44.97
N LEU A 11 3.05 -1.10 44.51
CA LEU A 11 3.81 -0.96 43.27
C LEU A 11 2.84 -0.76 42.09
N ALA A 12 3.07 0.35 41.38
CA ALA A 12 2.40 0.82 40.17
C ALA A 12 1.88 -0.28 39.22
N ALA A 13 0.56 -0.52 39.25
CA ALA A 13 -0.18 -1.24 38.23
C ALA A 13 -0.74 -0.29 37.13
N GLY A 14 0.13 0.54 36.54
CA GLY A 14 -0.29 1.64 35.62
C GLY A 14 0.25 1.59 34.18
N SER A 15 1.15 0.66 33.84
CA SER A 15 1.90 0.74 32.57
C SER A 15 1.54 -0.31 31.51
N THR A 16 0.91 -1.42 31.89
CA THR A 16 0.66 -2.56 30.98
C THR A 16 -0.60 -2.37 30.11
N GLY A 17 -1.66 -1.80 30.67
CA GLY A 17 -2.89 -1.49 29.91
C GLY A 17 -2.62 -0.52 28.77
N THR A 18 -1.81 0.52 29.02
CA THR A 18 -1.55 1.57 28.03
C THR A 18 -0.58 1.16 26.91
N LEU A 19 0.23 0.12 27.11
CA LEU A 19 1.15 -0.41 26.09
C LEU A 19 0.39 -1.33 25.12
N ALA A 20 -0.37 -2.28 25.66
CA ALA A 20 -1.19 -3.19 24.85
C ALA A 20 -2.19 -2.41 24.01
N GLU A 21 -2.83 -1.40 24.60
CA GLU A 21 -3.81 -0.54 23.92
C GLU A 21 -3.18 0.33 22.82
N ARG A 22 -1.92 0.77 23.00
CA ARG A 22 -1.16 1.46 21.94
C ARG A 22 -0.80 0.53 20.78
N VAL A 23 -0.37 -0.70 21.07
CA VAL A 23 -0.05 -1.70 20.03
C VAL A 23 -1.30 -2.05 19.23
N VAL A 24 -2.43 -2.34 19.90
CA VAL A 24 -3.70 -2.64 19.24
C VAL A 24 -4.17 -1.46 18.38
N ARG A 25 -4.08 -0.23 18.89
CA ARG A 25 -4.42 0.98 18.14
C ARG A 25 -3.53 1.18 16.91
N GLN A 26 -2.22 0.94 17.06
CA GLN A 26 -1.25 1.07 15.96
C GLN A 26 -1.47 -0.01 14.88
N MET A 27 -1.76 -1.25 15.27
CA MET A 27 -2.13 -2.33 14.33
C MET A 27 -3.45 -2.04 13.62
N GLY A 28 -4.45 -1.53 14.33
CA GLY A 28 -5.76 -1.17 13.75
C GLY A 28 -5.69 -0.03 12.73
N LEU A 29 -4.82 0.96 12.94
CA LEU A 29 -4.60 2.05 11.98
C LEU A 29 -3.94 1.55 10.68
N SER A 30 -3.02 0.58 10.79
CA SER A 30 -2.38 -0.03 9.63
C SER A 30 -3.33 -0.95 8.86
N ALA A 31 -4.12 -1.80 9.52
CA ALA A 31 -5.02 -2.75 8.85
C ALA A 31 -6.41 -2.19 8.47
N SER A 32 -6.53 -0.89 8.21
CA SER A 32 -7.83 -0.28 7.88
C SER A 32 -8.20 -0.44 6.40
N ALA A 33 -9.51 -0.51 6.10
CA ALA A 33 -9.99 -0.51 4.71
C ALA A 33 -9.53 0.73 3.93
N GLN A 34 -9.33 1.87 4.62
CA GLN A 34 -8.78 3.09 4.04
C GLN A 34 -7.33 2.96 3.57
N ALA A 35 -6.57 2.00 4.10
CA ALA A 35 -5.24 1.69 3.57
C ALA A 35 -5.34 1.12 2.15
N VAL A 36 -6.38 0.32 1.88
CA VAL A 36 -6.57 -0.39 0.60
C VAL A 36 -7.39 0.42 -0.39
N PHE A 37 -8.45 1.09 0.09
CA PHE A 37 -9.42 1.82 -0.72
C PHE A 37 -9.29 3.32 -0.48
N GLY A 38 -9.01 4.05 -1.56
CA GLY A 38 -9.02 5.51 -1.56
C GLY A 38 -10.44 6.08 -1.46
N SER A 39 -10.52 7.39 -1.26
CA SER A 39 -11.80 8.09 -1.28
C SER A 39 -12.49 7.93 -2.64
N PRO A 40 -13.79 7.56 -2.68
CA PRO A 40 -14.54 7.50 -3.92
C PRO A 40 -14.59 8.87 -4.60
N VAL A 41 -14.42 8.90 -5.92
CA VAL A 41 -14.58 10.09 -6.75
C VAL A 41 -15.69 9.82 -7.75
N THR A 42 -16.76 10.62 -7.70
CA THR A 42 -17.88 10.50 -8.63
C THR A 42 -17.80 11.59 -9.70
N ALA A 43 -17.86 11.20 -10.97
CA ALA A 43 -17.90 12.11 -12.10
C ALA A 43 -18.73 11.49 -13.25
N HIS A 44 -19.54 12.31 -13.93
CA HIS A 44 -20.32 11.90 -15.11
C HIS A 44 -21.17 10.62 -14.90
N GLY A 45 -21.79 10.47 -13.73
CA GLY A 45 -22.60 9.30 -13.40
C GLY A 45 -21.81 8.01 -13.14
N ARG A 46 -20.48 8.11 -13.01
CA ARG A 46 -19.60 7.00 -12.64
C ARG A 46 -18.87 7.29 -11.34
N THR A 47 -18.73 6.27 -10.51
CA THR A 47 -17.97 6.35 -9.25
C THR A 47 -16.72 5.51 -9.35
N VAL A 48 -15.58 6.12 -9.08
CA VAL A 48 -14.26 5.49 -9.13
C VAL A 48 -13.69 5.39 -7.72
N ILE A 49 -13.31 4.19 -7.30
CA ILE A 49 -12.66 3.93 -6.02
C ILE A 49 -11.21 3.48 -6.30
N PRO A 50 -10.20 4.30 -5.97
CA PRO A 50 -8.80 3.89 -6.10
C PRO A 50 -8.48 2.69 -5.20
N VAL A 51 -7.69 1.74 -5.71
CA VAL A 51 -7.28 0.54 -4.97
C VAL A 51 -5.76 0.42 -4.94
N ALA A 52 -5.20 0.21 -3.75
CA ALA A 52 -3.80 -0.06 -3.53
C ALA A 52 -3.60 -1.42 -2.83
N ARG A 53 -2.47 -2.07 -3.11
CA ARG A 53 -1.93 -3.17 -2.32
C ARG A 53 -1.05 -2.58 -1.23
N VAL A 54 -1.33 -2.90 0.03
CA VAL A 54 -0.56 -2.40 1.16
C VAL A 54 0.09 -3.55 1.91
N TYR A 55 1.35 -3.36 2.28
CA TYR A 55 2.14 -4.29 3.07
C TYR A 55 2.61 -3.56 4.32
N PHE A 56 2.41 -4.18 5.48
CA PHE A 56 2.91 -3.69 6.77
C PHE A 56 3.88 -4.72 7.34
N MET A 57 5.04 -4.25 7.78
CA MET A 57 5.99 -5.04 8.56
C MET A 57 6.31 -4.31 9.85
N TYR A 58 6.43 -5.06 10.94
CA TYR A 58 6.82 -4.58 12.26
C TYR A 58 8.06 -5.35 12.72
N GLY A 59 9.07 -4.66 13.28
CA GLY A 59 10.32 -5.26 13.74
C GLY A 59 11.17 -4.31 14.60
N ALA A 60 12.01 -4.88 15.47
CA ALA A 60 12.92 -4.10 16.31
C ALA A 60 14.14 -3.66 15.49
N GLY A 61 14.18 -2.38 15.09
CA GLY A 61 15.38 -1.71 14.58
C GLY A 61 15.57 -1.73 13.06
N MET A 62 15.14 -0.67 12.40
CA MET A 62 15.88 -0.12 11.26
C MET A 62 16.30 1.29 11.65
N GLY A 63 17.60 1.56 11.58
CA GLY A 63 18.16 2.88 11.92
C GLY A 63 17.59 3.99 11.04
N PRO A 64 17.77 5.26 11.45
CA PRO A 64 17.22 6.44 10.78
C PRO A 64 17.63 6.63 9.31
N GLU A 65 18.51 5.78 8.77
CA GLU A 65 18.99 5.86 7.39
C GLU A 65 17.92 5.53 6.34
N LEU A 66 16.85 4.80 6.70
CA LEU A 66 15.65 4.65 5.87
C LEU A 66 14.57 5.71 6.14
N ALA A 67 14.75 6.59 7.13
CA ALA A 67 13.71 7.52 7.59
C ALA A 67 13.45 8.72 6.65
N GLY A 68 14.04 8.75 5.46
CA GLY A 68 13.94 9.92 4.58
C GLY A 68 14.06 9.66 3.08
N ARG A 69 14.11 8.40 2.63
CA ARG A 69 14.11 8.13 1.19
C ARG A 69 12.69 8.26 0.65
N SER A 70 12.33 9.51 0.32
CA SER A 70 11.37 9.76 -0.76
C SER A 70 11.94 9.08 -1.99
N VAL A 71 11.38 7.92 -2.38
CA VAL A 71 11.80 7.26 -3.61
C VAL A 71 11.51 8.22 -4.75
N GLU A 72 12.59 8.61 -5.41
CA GLU A 72 12.60 9.51 -6.56
C GLU A 72 11.56 9.06 -7.59
N ARG A 73 10.82 10.03 -8.11
CA ARG A 73 9.73 9.83 -9.06
C ARG A 73 10.23 8.90 -10.19
N PRO A 74 9.62 7.71 -10.39
CA PRO A 74 10.00 6.86 -11.49
C PRO A 74 9.77 7.60 -12.81
N PRO A 75 10.50 7.26 -13.89
CA PRO A 75 10.26 7.84 -15.20
C PRO A 75 8.77 7.75 -15.56
N GLU A 76 8.28 8.79 -16.23
CA GLU A 76 6.86 9.06 -16.47
C GLU A 76 6.09 7.79 -16.87
N GLY A 77 5.08 7.45 -16.05
CA GLY A 77 4.22 6.27 -16.28
C GLY A 77 4.42 5.09 -15.32
N ARG A 78 5.33 5.17 -14.35
CA ARG A 78 5.37 4.22 -13.20
C ARG A 78 5.00 4.92 -11.90
N LEU A 79 4.03 4.35 -11.18
CA LEU A 79 3.69 4.77 -9.83
C LEU A 79 4.74 4.21 -8.86
N ALA A 80 5.45 5.09 -8.14
CA ALA A 80 6.41 4.67 -7.11
C ALA A 80 5.68 4.15 -5.87
N PRO A 81 6.28 3.19 -5.13
CA PRO A 81 5.78 2.80 -3.82
C PRO A 81 5.90 3.97 -2.84
N ALA A 82 4.83 4.28 -2.12
CA ALA A 82 4.90 5.16 -0.96
C ALA A 82 5.43 4.34 0.24
N LEU A 83 6.53 4.79 0.84
CA LEU A 83 7.18 4.20 2.01
C LEU A 83 6.95 5.11 3.22
N SER A 84 6.53 4.52 4.34
CA SER A 84 6.38 5.24 5.63
C SER A 84 7.09 4.46 6.74
N SER A 85 7.83 5.20 7.59
CA SER A 85 8.52 4.69 8.78
C SER A 85 7.84 5.27 10.02
N GLY A 86 7.29 4.40 10.86
CA GLY A 86 6.68 4.80 12.14
C GLY A 86 7.73 4.92 13.24
N GLY A 87 7.91 6.11 13.80
CA GLY A 87 8.82 6.34 14.92
C GLY A 87 8.37 5.62 16.20
N GLY A 88 9.33 5.01 16.91
CA GLY A 88 9.11 4.38 18.23
C GLY A 88 8.63 2.92 18.17
N GLY A 89 9.39 2.03 17.53
CA GLY A 89 9.09 0.60 17.38
C GLY A 89 8.94 0.23 15.91
N GLY A 90 10.08 0.01 15.24
CA GLY A 90 10.24 0.02 13.77
C GLY A 90 9.14 -0.69 12.98
N GLY A 91 8.29 0.08 12.32
CA GLY A 91 7.34 -0.43 11.33
C GLY A 91 7.62 0.17 9.96
N MET A 92 7.53 -0.65 8.90
CA MET A 92 7.57 -0.20 7.50
C MET A 92 6.22 -0.50 6.83
N GLY A 93 5.63 0.54 6.22
CA GLY A 93 4.49 0.41 5.31
C GLY A 93 4.91 0.60 3.86
N ILE A 94 4.44 -0.27 2.94
CA ILE A 94 4.61 -0.13 1.49
C ILE A 94 3.23 -0.14 0.85
N ALA A 95 2.87 0.93 0.13
CA ALA A 95 1.66 0.96 -0.70
C ALA A 95 2.03 0.96 -2.20
N ARG A 96 1.44 0.03 -2.97
CA ARG A 96 1.58 -0.06 -4.44
C ARG A 96 0.21 0.06 -5.10
N PRO A 97 0.02 0.94 -6.09
CA PRO A 97 -1.25 1.03 -6.80
C PRO A 97 -1.60 -0.29 -7.50
N ALA A 98 -2.84 -0.74 -7.29
CA ALA A 98 -3.35 -1.97 -7.89
C ALA A 98 -4.23 -1.66 -9.10
N GLY A 99 -4.99 -0.57 -9.05
CA GLY A 99 -6.02 -0.25 -10.02
C GLY A 99 -7.10 0.63 -9.40
N TYR A 100 -8.30 0.57 -9.96
CA TYR A 100 -9.48 1.21 -9.40
C TYR A 100 -10.72 0.37 -9.66
N ILE A 101 -11.73 0.50 -8.80
CA ILE A 101 -13.07 -0.04 -9.03
C ILE A 101 -13.88 1.08 -9.69
N GLU A 102 -14.50 0.79 -10.82
CA GLU A 102 -15.42 1.68 -11.51
C GLU A 102 -16.83 1.11 -11.36
N MET A 103 -17.76 1.97 -10.93
CA MET A 103 -19.19 1.68 -10.83
C MET A 103 -19.94 2.64 -11.74
N GLY A 104 -20.71 2.09 -12.67
CA GLY A 104 -21.55 2.84 -13.61
C GLY A 104 -22.86 2.10 -13.91
N PRO A 105 -23.69 2.63 -14.83
CA PRO A 105 -24.96 2.00 -15.20
C PRO A 105 -24.78 0.61 -15.82
N GLU A 106 -23.67 0.39 -16.52
CA GLU A 106 -23.23 -0.90 -17.06
C GLU A 106 -22.75 -1.92 -15.99
N GLY A 107 -22.64 -1.51 -14.73
CA GLY A 107 -22.25 -2.36 -13.59
C GLY A 107 -20.92 -1.97 -12.94
N THR A 108 -20.37 -2.89 -12.16
CA THR A 108 -19.14 -2.70 -11.38
C THR A 108 -18.00 -3.53 -11.96
N ARG A 109 -16.84 -2.92 -12.18
CA ARG A 109 -15.62 -3.62 -12.64
C ARG A 109 -14.37 -3.12 -11.94
N PHE A 110 -13.37 -3.98 -11.83
CA PHE A 110 -12.03 -3.61 -11.41
C PHE A 110 -11.14 -3.39 -12.64
N VAL A 111 -10.51 -2.21 -12.74
CA VAL A 111 -9.57 -1.86 -13.80
C VAL A 111 -8.15 -1.85 -13.22
N PRO A 112 -7.26 -2.76 -13.65
CA PRO A 112 -5.88 -2.82 -13.17
C PRO A 112 -5.06 -1.59 -13.58
N ALA A 113 -4.13 -1.16 -12.71
CA ALA A 113 -3.18 -0.08 -13.02
C ALA A 113 -2.00 -0.54 -13.92
N THR A 114 -2.01 -1.78 -14.41
CA THR A 114 -0.95 -2.32 -15.27
C THR A 114 -1.05 -1.75 -16.69
N ARG A 115 0.10 -1.50 -17.31
CA ARG A 115 0.16 -1.16 -18.74
C ARG A 115 -0.42 -2.33 -19.56
N ASP A 116 -1.32 -2.04 -20.50
CA ASP A 116 -1.99 -3.03 -21.36
C ASP A 116 -0.99 -3.68 -22.33
N TRP A 117 -0.18 -4.61 -21.82
CA TRP A 117 0.80 -5.38 -22.59
C TRP A 117 0.13 -6.24 -23.69
N ARG A 118 -1.16 -6.57 -23.51
CA ARG A 118 -1.94 -7.34 -24.48
C ARG A 118 -2.03 -6.65 -25.84
N GLY A 119 -2.22 -5.33 -25.86
CA GLY A 119 -2.26 -4.55 -27.10
C GLY A 119 -0.89 -4.54 -27.79
N THR A 120 0.18 -4.33 -27.02
CA THR A 120 1.56 -4.37 -27.53
C THR A 120 1.92 -5.75 -28.09
N LEU A 121 1.51 -6.83 -27.42
CA LEU A 121 1.78 -8.19 -27.85
C LEU A 121 1.00 -8.53 -29.13
N ALA A 122 -0.27 -8.14 -29.21
CA ALA A 122 -1.10 -8.33 -30.41
C ALA A 122 -0.48 -7.62 -31.62
N LEU A 123 -0.02 -6.38 -31.45
CA LEU A 123 0.69 -5.64 -32.49
C LEU A 123 2.00 -6.32 -32.89
N ALA A 124 2.81 -6.76 -31.93
CA ALA A 124 4.07 -7.46 -32.20
C ALA A 124 3.85 -8.77 -32.97
N ALA A 125 2.83 -9.56 -32.57
CA ALA A 125 2.44 -10.78 -33.26
C ALA A 125 1.97 -10.50 -34.70
N PHE A 126 1.18 -9.44 -34.89
CA PHE A 126 0.74 -9.00 -36.22
C PHE A 126 1.93 -8.64 -37.11
N VAL A 127 2.87 -7.82 -36.62
CA VAL A 127 4.07 -7.44 -37.37
C VAL A 127 4.93 -8.66 -37.72
N ALA A 128 5.12 -9.58 -36.78
CA ALA A 128 5.86 -10.82 -37.03
C ALA A 128 5.19 -11.69 -38.10
N ALA A 129 3.86 -11.82 -38.05
CA ALA A 129 3.08 -12.56 -39.06
C ALA A 129 3.20 -11.93 -40.46
N VAL A 130 3.11 -10.60 -40.55
CA VAL A 130 3.29 -9.87 -41.82
C VAL A 130 4.71 -10.08 -42.36
N LEU A 131 5.74 -9.96 -41.52
CA LEU A 131 7.13 -10.18 -41.94
C LEU A 131 7.38 -11.62 -42.41
N ALA A 132 6.79 -12.61 -41.74
CA ALA A 132 6.86 -14.00 -42.16
C ALA A 132 6.21 -14.18 -43.54
N LEU A 133 5.01 -13.64 -43.75
CA LEU A 133 4.31 -13.72 -45.05
C LEU A 133 5.13 -13.08 -46.18
N LEU A 134 5.75 -11.93 -45.91
CA LEU A 134 6.60 -11.22 -46.87
C LEU A 134 7.92 -11.95 -47.18
N ARG A 135 8.38 -12.82 -46.28
CA ARG A 135 9.54 -13.71 -46.49
C ARG A 135 9.15 -14.95 -47.29
N LEU A 136 7.98 -15.54 -47.01
CA LEU A 136 7.43 -16.70 -47.69
C LEU A 136 7.03 -16.42 -49.14
N GLY A 137 6.61 -15.19 -49.47
CA GLY A 137 6.28 -14.79 -50.84
C GLY A 137 7.48 -14.34 -51.70
N LYS A 138 8.70 -14.50 -51.21
CA LYS A 138 9.95 -14.18 -51.94
C LYS A 138 10.80 -15.41 -52.29
N GLU A 139 10.32 -16.61 -51.96
CA GLU A 139 10.84 -17.90 -52.43
C GLU A 139 9.99 -18.37 -53.62
#